data_AF-A0A5Q0NN94-F1
#
_entry.id   AF-A0A5Q0NN94-F1
#
_cell.length_a   1.000
_cell.length_b   1.000
_cell.length_c   1.000
_cell.angle_alpha   90.00
_cell.angle_beta   90.00
_cell.angle_gamma   90.00
#
_symmetry.space_group_name_H-M   'P 1'
#
loop_
_entity.id
_entity.type
_entity.pdbx_description
1 polymer ?
#
loop_
_entity_poly.entity_id
_entity_poly.type
_entity_poly.pdbx_seq_one_letter_code
_entity_poly.pdbx_strand_id
1 'polypeptide(L)'
;MSTKNNGARRESELGITAPDLPINDLDPVRMRVEWLTSHEGKRWPRVAALVGGVIAVVGALSGVLIWWLLESGGLYPDYDATDAVKASLAGLAIASCAVIYAVNFVRLSYRRRFEDSKMLLESRGALDEAEAQFVDDTTETGFQSLWSVTQRRLDYYHQIATSQSRQSFIYGQVAAGLGLAIVLLCAVLAAAADSTAASVSSALLGAAGAGLAGYIGATFMRSQDIAAQQLRAYFSQPLEFSRFLAAERLLSSIDDASAREAATVQLVAAIAAGTSSPTD
;
A
#
# COMPACT_ATOMS: atom_id res chain seq x y z
N MET A 1 -22.02 -42.73 -32.85
CA MET A 1 -20.89 -41.78 -32.78
C MET A 1 -20.80 -41.25 -31.35
N SER A 2 -19.98 -41.88 -30.53
CA SER A 2 -19.77 -41.55 -29.11
C SER A 2 -18.27 -41.63 -28.85
N THR A 3 -17.62 -40.48 -28.79
CA THR A 3 -16.22 -40.32 -28.43
C THR A 3 -16.06 -38.94 -27.83
N LYS A 4 -16.00 -38.82 -26.50
CA LYS A 4 -15.33 -37.75 -25.72
C LYS A 4 -15.68 -37.87 -24.24
N ASN A 5 -15.07 -38.82 -23.52
CA ASN A 5 -14.86 -38.67 -22.08
C ASN A 5 -13.79 -39.64 -21.53
N ASN A 6 -12.55 -39.56 -22.04
CA ASN A 6 -11.43 -40.39 -21.54
C ASN A 6 -10.25 -39.54 -21.01
N GLY A 7 -10.40 -38.23 -20.88
CA GLY A 7 -9.32 -37.34 -20.41
C GLY A 7 -9.15 -37.30 -18.89
N ALA A 8 -10.25 -37.41 -18.12
CA ALA A 8 -10.22 -37.10 -16.69
C ALA A 8 -9.78 -38.27 -15.77
N ARG A 9 -9.59 -39.48 -16.31
CA ARG A 9 -9.36 -40.68 -15.48
C ARG A 9 -7.89 -41.12 -15.39
N ARG A 10 -6.96 -40.43 -16.06
CA ARG A 10 -5.52 -40.78 -16.02
C ARG A 10 -4.69 -40.00 -15.00
N GLU A 11 -5.26 -38.98 -14.35
CA GLU A 11 -4.53 -38.18 -13.36
C GLU A 11 -4.62 -38.74 -11.93
N SER A 12 -5.50 -39.73 -11.67
CA SER A 12 -5.66 -40.31 -10.32
C SER A 12 -4.79 -41.54 -10.02
N GLU A 13 -4.09 -42.11 -11.00
CA GLU A 13 -3.27 -43.34 -10.81
C GLU A 13 -1.76 -43.08 -10.67
N LEU A 14 -1.31 -41.88 -10.98
CA LEU A 14 0.04 -41.45 -10.67
C LEU A 14 -0.04 -40.78 -9.30
N GLY A 15 0.38 -41.48 -8.25
CA GLY A 15 0.53 -40.97 -6.87
C GLY A 15 1.59 -39.87 -6.74
N ILE A 16 1.65 -38.96 -7.71
CA ILE A 16 2.35 -37.71 -7.68
C ILE A 16 1.35 -36.73 -7.04
N THR A 17 1.32 -36.72 -5.71
CA THR A 17 0.92 -35.50 -4.99
C THR A 17 1.78 -34.40 -5.60
N ALA A 18 1.15 -33.49 -6.37
CA ALA A 18 1.85 -32.35 -6.92
C ALA A 18 2.63 -31.73 -5.75
N PRO A 19 3.97 -31.60 -5.87
CA PRO A 19 4.74 -30.97 -4.81
C PRO A 19 4.08 -29.63 -4.52
N ASP A 20 3.97 -29.29 -3.23
CA ASP A 20 3.64 -27.94 -2.75
C ASP A 20 4.72 -27.00 -3.32
N LEU A 21 4.58 -26.66 -4.60
CA LEU A 21 5.44 -25.73 -5.26
C LEU A 21 5.14 -24.40 -4.57
N PRO A 22 6.16 -23.71 -4.04
CA PRO A 22 5.94 -22.41 -3.46
C PRO A 22 5.19 -21.56 -4.49
N ILE A 23 4.13 -20.91 -4.03
CA ILE A 23 3.07 -20.15 -4.73
C ILE A 23 3.62 -19.03 -5.67
N ASN A 24 4.94 -18.97 -5.83
CA ASN A 24 5.67 -17.92 -6.51
C ASN A 24 5.71 -18.04 -8.04
N ASP A 25 5.04 -19.02 -8.65
CA ASP A 25 5.02 -19.19 -10.11
C ASP A 25 3.59 -19.39 -10.65
N LEU A 26 2.65 -18.57 -10.19
CA LEU A 26 1.44 -18.32 -10.95
C LEU A 26 1.88 -17.75 -12.31
N ASP A 27 1.73 -18.56 -13.36
CA ASP A 27 2.07 -18.19 -14.74
C ASP A 27 1.64 -16.73 -15.01
N PRO A 28 2.57 -15.80 -15.31
CA PRO A 28 2.26 -14.39 -15.50
C PRO A 28 1.19 -14.15 -16.57
N VAL A 29 0.96 -15.13 -17.46
CA VAL A 29 -0.13 -15.14 -18.42
C VAL A 29 -1.49 -15.31 -17.72
N ARG A 30 -1.62 -16.29 -16.82
CA ARG A 30 -2.85 -16.53 -16.05
C ARG A 30 -3.20 -15.32 -15.18
N MET A 31 -2.20 -14.75 -14.51
CA MET A 31 -2.38 -13.56 -13.68
C MET A 31 -2.88 -12.35 -14.50
N ARG A 32 -2.41 -12.20 -15.74
CA ARG A 32 -2.88 -11.15 -16.66
C ARG A 32 -4.33 -11.39 -17.08
N VAL A 33 -4.73 -12.62 -17.37
CA VAL A 33 -6.11 -12.97 -17.74
C VAL A 33 -7.05 -12.74 -16.55
N GLU A 34 -6.66 -13.18 -15.35
CA GLU A 34 -7.42 -12.96 -14.13
C GLU A 34 -7.61 -11.46 -13.85
N TRP A 35 -6.55 -10.64 -13.97
CA TRP A 35 -6.66 -9.19 -13.82
C TRP A 35 -7.61 -8.56 -14.85
N LEU A 36 -7.52 -8.93 -16.13
CA LEU A 36 -8.38 -8.38 -17.18
C LEU A 36 -9.85 -8.75 -17.01
N THR A 37 -10.13 -9.93 -16.46
CA THR A 37 -11.50 -10.40 -16.21
C THR A 37 -12.08 -9.86 -14.90
N SER A 38 -11.22 -9.45 -13.96
CA SER A 38 -11.59 -8.89 -12.67
C SER A 38 -12.39 -7.59 -12.80
N HIS A 39 -13.11 -7.25 -11.73
CA HIS A 39 -13.89 -6.02 -11.66
C HIS A 39 -12.98 -4.77 -11.67
N GLU A 40 -11.78 -4.87 -11.08
CA GLU A 40 -10.72 -3.85 -11.09
C GLU A 40 -10.18 -3.65 -12.52
N GLY A 41 -9.91 -4.73 -13.25
CA GLY A 41 -9.50 -4.73 -14.65
C GLY A 41 -10.49 -4.03 -15.57
N LYS A 42 -11.78 -4.18 -15.30
CA LYS A 42 -12.85 -3.55 -16.08
C LYS A 42 -13.09 -2.08 -15.71
N ARG A 43 -12.81 -1.67 -14.46
CA ARG A 43 -13.03 -0.30 -13.98
C ARG A 43 -11.89 0.67 -14.27
N TRP A 44 -10.64 0.22 -14.23
CA TRP A 44 -9.50 1.12 -14.38
C TRP A 44 -9.51 1.98 -15.67
N PRO A 45 -9.93 1.51 -16.87
CA PRO A 45 -9.88 2.36 -18.06
C PRO A 45 -10.84 3.53 -17.98
N ARG A 46 -12.00 3.38 -17.31
CA ARG A 46 -12.97 4.46 -17.10
C ARG A 46 -12.40 5.53 -16.17
N VAL A 47 -11.77 5.09 -15.07
CA VAL A 47 -11.13 6.00 -14.12
C VAL A 47 -9.93 6.70 -14.74
N ALA A 48 -9.11 5.97 -15.50
CA ALA A 48 -7.99 6.54 -16.24
C ALA A 48 -8.46 7.57 -17.29
N ALA A 49 -9.56 7.29 -18.01
CA ALA A 49 -10.15 8.24 -18.95
C ALA A 49 -10.70 9.49 -18.26
N LEU A 50 -11.36 9.34 -17.10
CA LEU A 50 -11.85 10.48 -16.32
C LEU A 50 -10.69 11.34 -15.80
N VAL A 51 -9.70 10.73 -15.14
CA VAL A 51 -8.52 11.44 -14.63
C VAL A 51 -7.73 12.09 -15.76
N GLY A 52 -7.47 11.36 -16.84
CA GLY A 52 -6.80 11.89 -18.03
C GLY A 52 -7.57 13.02 -18.68
N GLY A 53 -8.90 12.91 -18.78
CA GLY A 53 -9.77 13.97 -19.28
C GLY A 53 -9.73 15.23 -18.42
N VAL A 54 -9.79 15.10 -17.09
CA VAL A 54 -9.67 16.24 -16.16
C VAL A 54 -8.31 16.92 -16.32
N ILE A 55 -7.21 16.16 -16.36
CA ILE A 55 -5.87 16.73 -16.55
C ILE A 55 -5.75 17.43 -17.91
N ALA A 56 -6.30 16.85 -18.97
CA ALA A 56 -6.29 17.47 -20.30
C ALA A 56 -7.08 18.79 -20.32
N VAL A 57 -8.27 18.82 -19.70
CA VAL A 57 -9.08 20.04 -19.59
C VAL A 57 -8.36 21.10 -18.76
N VAL A 58 -7.83 20.73 -17.59
CA VAL A 58 -7.06 21.66 -16.74
C VAL A 58 -5.84 22.18 -17.49
N GLY A 59 -5.09 21.32 -18.16
CA GLY A 59 -3.93 21.73 -18.97
C GLY A 59 -4.29 22.67 -20.11
N ALA A 60 -5.41 22.42 -20.81
CA ALA A 60 -5.91 23.30 -21.86
C ALA A 60 -6.34 24.67 -21.31
N LEU A 61 -7.10 24.68 -20.20
CA LEU A 61 -7.51 25.91 -19.53
C LEU A 61 -6.31 26.70 -18.99
N SER A 62 -5.30 26.02 -18.43
CA SER A 62 -4.05 26.64 -18.02
C SER A 62 -3.30 27.24 -19.20
N GLY A 63 -3.26 26.56 -20.35
CA GLY A 63 -2.65 27.09 -21.57
C GLY A 63 -3.35 28.35 -22.08
N VAL A 64 -4.68 28.34 -22.14
CA VAL A 64 -5.48 29.53 -22.53
C VAL A 64 -5.27 30.67 -21.54
N LEU A 65 -5.24 30.39 -20.24
CA LEU A 65 -5.02 31.39 -19.21
C LEU A 65 -3.61 31.99 -19.29
N ILE A 66 -2.58 31.18 -19.51
CA ILE A 66 -1.19 31.63 -19.70
C ILE A 66 -1.11 32.51 -20.96
N TRP A 67 -1.69 32.07 -22.07
CA TRP A 67 -1.73 32.85 -23.30
C TRP A 67 -2.42 34.22 -23.08
N TRP A 68 -3.60 34.22 -22.45
CA TRP A 68 -4.33 35.44 -22.12
C TRP A 68 -3.55 36.37 -21.19
N LEU A 69 -2.85 35.83 -20.19
CA LEU A 69 -1.98 36.60 -19.29
C LEU A 69 -0.78 37.24 -20.01
N LEU A 70 -0.16 36.49 -20.92
CA LEU A 70 0.98 36.99 -21.71
C LEU A 70 0.56 38.11 -22.66
N GLU A 71 -0.60 37.96 -23.31
CA GLU A 71 -1.15 38.97 -24.23
C GLU A 71 -1.63 40.23 -23.49
N SER A 72 -2.35 40.06 -22.38
CA SER A 72 -2.90 41.20 -21.62
C SER A 72 -1.88 41.94 -20.75
N GLY A 73 -0.80 41.27 -20.35
CA GLY A 73 0.21 41.83 -19.44
C GLY A 73 1.25 42.75 -20.10
N GLY A 74 1.30 42.83 -21.43
CA GLY A 74 2.35 43.58 -22.14
C GLY A 74 3.76 43.02 -21.92
N LEU A 75 3.85 41.77 -21.47
CA LEU A 75 5.05 41.11 -20.96
C LEU A 75 6.10 40.79 -22.04
N TYR A 76 5.65 40.70 -23.29
CA TYR A 76 6.51 40.61 -24.45
C TYR A 76 5.90 41.50 -25.54
N PRO A 77 6.37 42.76 -25.70
CA PRO A 77 5.84 43.66 -26.73
C PRO A 77 6.15 43.19 -28.17
N ASP A 78 7.07 42.24 -28.32
CA ASP A 78 7.50 41.66 -29.61
C ASP A 78 7.12 40.17 -29.73
N TYR A 79 5.99 39.78 -29.12
CA TYR A 79 5.52 38.40 -29.16
C TYR A 79 4.93 38.07 -30.55
N ASP A 80 5.74 37.45 -31.40
CA ASP A 80 5.32 36.98 -32.71
C ASP A 80 4.44 35.71 -32.57
N ALA A 81 3.57 35.48 -33.56
CA ALA A 81 2.69 34.31 -33.62
C ALA A 81 3.47 32.98 -33.48
N THR A 82 4.75 32.97 -33.87
CA THR A 82 5.63 31.81 -33.74
C THR A 82 5.94 31.44 -32.29
N ASP A 83 6.03 32.40 -31.38
CA ASP A 83 6.32 32.13 -29.96
C ASP A 83 5.08 31.67 -29.20
N ALA A 84 3.89 32.18 -29.57
CA ALA A 84 2.61 31.65 -29.09
C ALA A 84 2.43 30.17 -29.46
N VAL A 85 2.80 29.79 -30.69
CA VAL A 85 2.76 28.40 -31.14
C VAL A 85 3.75 27.53 -30.34
N LYS A 86 4.99 27.99 -30.11
CA LYS A 86 5.99 27.25 -29.31
C LYS A 86 5.50 27.05 -27.86
N ALA A 87 4.96 28.09 -27.22
CA ALA A 87 4.44 28.00 -25.86
C ALA A 87 3.25 27.01 -25.76
N SER A 88 2.35 27.04 -26.75
CA SER A 88 1.22 26.11 -26.83
C SER A 88 1.68 24.66 -27.00
N LEU A 89 2.68 24.41 -27.85
CA LEU A 89 3.27 23.09 -28.04
C LEU A 89 3.98 22.58 -26.77
N ALA A 90 4.71 23.45 -26.07
CA ALA A 90 5.34 23.11 -24.79
C ALA A 90 4.29 22.76 -23.72
N GLY A 91 3.22 23.53 -23.62
CA GLY A 91 2.10 23.26 -22.71
C GLY A 91 1.41 21.92 -23.01
N LEU A 92 1.14 21.63 -24.28
CA LEU A 92 0.58 20.35 -24.71
C LEU A 92 1.51 19.16 -24.41
N ALA A 93 2.83 19.33 -24.58
CA ALA A 93 3.80 18.29 -24.23
C ALA A 93 3.80 17.98 -22.73
N ILE A 94 3.81 19.01 -21.87
CA ILE A 94 3.74 18.86 -20.41
C ILE A 94 2.42 18.20 -20.00
N ALA A 95 1.29 18.67 -20.55
CA ALA A 95 -0.02 18.09 -20.27
C ALA A 95 -0.09 16.61 -20.70
N SER A 96 0.46 16.27 -21.86
CA SER A 96 0.53 14.89 -22.35
C SER A 96 1.37 14.01 -21.43
N CYS A 97 2.54 14.48 -20.98
CA CYS A 97 3.37 13.79 -20.00
C CYS A 97 2.61 13.57 -18.67
N ALA A 98 1.88 14.58 -18.19
CA ALA A 98 1.08 14.49 -16.97
C ALA A 98 -0.06 13.45 -17.12
N VAL A 99 -0.75 13.43 -18.26
CA VAL A 99 -1.79 12.43 -18.55
C VAL A 99 -1.20 11.03 -18.62
N ILE A 100 -0.08 10.84 -19.34
CA ILE A 100 0.60 9.54 -19.44
C ILE A 100 1.03 9.05 -18.06
N TYR A 101 1.62 9.93 -17.24
CA TYR A 101 2.01 9.61 -15.88
C TYR A 101 0.80 9.22 -15.03
N ALA A 102 -0.28 10.01 -15.06
CA ALA A 102 -1.49 9.75 -14.27
C ALA A 102 -2.19 8.45 -14.69
N VAL A 103 -2.28 8.18 -15.99
CA VAL A 103 -2.85 6.92 -16.51
C VAL A 103 -2.01 5.72 -16.08
N ASN A 104 -0.68 5.80 -16.19
CA ASN A 104 0.21 4.75 -15.71
C ASN A 104 0.11 4.55 -14.20
N PHE A 105 0.04 5.65 -13.44
CA PHE A 105 -0.12 5.62 -11.99
C PHE A 105 -1.44 4.97 -11.58
N VAL A 106 -2.56 5.33 -12.21
CA VAL A 106 -3.88 4.70 -11.98
C VAL A 106 -3.82 3.23 -12.34
N ARG A 107 -3.27 2.87 -13.50
CA ARG A 107 -3.13 1.47 -13.94
C ARG A 107 -2.33 0.65 -12.93
N LEU A 108 -1.16 1.14 -12.51
CA LEU A 108 -0.31 0.49 -11.51
C LEU A 108 -1.02 0.36 -10.16
N SER A 109 -1.76 1.39 -9.75
CA SER A 109 -2.53 1.38 -8.49
C SER A 109 -3.65 0.33 -8.51
N TYR A 110 -4.40 0.21 -9.60
CA TYR A 110 -5.44 -0.81 -9.74
C TYR A 110 -4.87 -2.23 -9.83
N ARG A 111 -3.74 -2.40 -10.51
CA ARG A 111 -3.05 -3.69 -10.58
C ARG A 111 -2.56 -4.14 -9.21
N ARG A 112 -1.92 -3.24 -8.44
CA ARG A 112 -1.49 -3.53 -7.07
C ARG A 112 -2.65 -3.88 -6.15
N ARG A 113 -3.76 -3.15 -6.21
CA ARG A 113 -4.97 -3.47 -5.43
C ARG A 113 -5.53 -4.86 -5.75
N PHE A 114 -5.47 -5.30 -7.00
CA PHE A 114 -5.90 -6.64 -7.39
C PHE A 114 -4.95 -7.71 -6.81
N GLU A 115 -3.64 -7.51 -6.95
CA GLU A 115 -2.62 -8.39 -6.38
C GLU A 115 -2.78 -8.50 -4.85
N ASP A 116 -2.94 -7.37 -4.16
CA ASP A 116 -3.17 -7.30 -2.71
C ASP A 116 -4.49 -7.99 -2.31
N SER A 117 -5.58 -7.77 -3.05
CA SER A 117 -6.88 -8.38 -2.76
C SER A 117 -6.82 -9.90 -2.92
N LYS A 118 -6.11 -10.40 -3.93
CA LYS A 118 -5.92 -11.84 -4.13
C LYS A 118 -5.10 -12.45 -3.00
N MET A 119 -3.99 -11.79 -2.63
CA MET A 119 -3.14 -12.22 -1.51
C MET A 119 -3.94 -12.28 -0.19
N LEU A 120 -4.79 -11.28 0.07
CA LEU A 120 -5.64 -11.27 1.27
C LEU A 120 -6.71 -12.36 1.25
N LEU A 121 -7.32 -12.63 0.09
CA LEU A 121 -8.29 -13.72 -0.06
C LEU A 121 -7.65 -15.09 0.16
N GLU A 122 -6.45 -15.31 -0.34
CA GLU A 122 -5.67 -16.53 -0.12
C GLU A 122 -5.29 -16.69 1.35
N SER A 123 -4.75 -15.64 1.97
CA SER A 123 -4.41 -15.65 3.39
C SER A 123 -5.63 -15.87 4.28
N ARG A 124 -6.79 -15.32 3.90
CA ARG A 124 -8.06 -15.55 4.58
C ARG A 124 -8.53 -17.00 4.41
N GLY A 125 -8.47 -17.56 3.21
CA GLY A 125 -8.81 -18.97 2.98
C GLY A 125 -7.94 -19.93 3.80
N ALA A 126 -6.64 -19.66 3.86
CA ALA A 126 -5.72 -20.44 4.69
C ALA A 126 -5.97 -20.30 6.20
N LEU A 127 -6.51 -19.15 6.63
CA LEU A 127 -6.96 -18.97 8.02
C LEU A 127 -8.25 -19.74 8.28
N ASP A 128 -9.25 -19.62 7.41
CA ASP A 128 -10.53 -20.31 7.54
C ASP A 128 -10.32 -21.84 7.55
N GLU A 129 -9.37 -22.36 6.76
CA GLU A 129 -8.99 -23.78 6.77
C GLU A 129 -8.32 -24.21 8.09
N ALA A 130 -7.39 -23.40 8.62
CA ALA A 130 -6.76 -23.67 9.91
C ALA A 130 -7.78 -23.62 11.06
N GLU A 131 -8.74 -22.70 11.00
CA GLU A 131 -9.84 -22.62 11.98
C GLU A 131 -10.79 -23.81 11.87
N ALA A 132 -11.11 -24.28 10.65
CA ALA A 132 -11.93 -25.47 10.45
C ALA A 132 -11.25 -26.74 10.97
N GLN A 133 -9.94 -26.91 10.71
CA GLN A 133 -9.14 -28.00 11.25
C GLN A 133 -9.13 -27.98 12.79
N PHE A 134 -9.01 -26.79 13.39
CA PHE A 134 -9.05 -26.64 14.85
C PHE A 134 -10.38 -27.08 15.49
N VAL A 135 -11.52 -26.79 14.85
CA VAL A 135 -12.84 -27.15 15.38
C VAL A 135 -13.05 -28.68 15.37
N ASP A 136 -12.54 -29.37 14.35
CA ASP A 136 -12.70 -30.82 14.19
C ASP A 136 -11.78 -31.63 15.13
N ASP A 137 -10.63 -31.06 15.50
CA ASP A 137 -9.58 -31.72 16.31
C ASP A 137 -9.75 -31.51 17.84
N THR A 138 -10.95 -31.07 18.26
CA THR A 138 -11.33 -30.70 19.63
C THR A 138 -11.29 -31.85 20.65
N THR A 139 -11.08 -33.10 20.19
CA THR A 139 -11.05 -34.28 21.06
C THR A 139 -9.70 -34.54 21.74
N GLU A 140 -8.57 -34.02 21.25
CA GLU A 140 -7.27 -34.21 21.95
C GLU A 140 -6.14 -33.21 21.64
N THR A 141 -6.37 -32.14 20.86
CA THR A 141 -5.31 -31.17 20.51
C THR A 141 -5.45 -29.89 21.37
N GLY A 142 -4.47 -29.46 22.15
CA GLY A 142 -3.03 -29.59 22.02
C GLY A 142 -2.52 -28.22 21.55
N PHE A 143 -1.97 -27.43 22.49
CA PHE A 143 -1.40 -26.09 22.32
C PHE A 143 -0.87 -25.71 20.91
N GLN A 144 -0.27 -26.66 20.20
CA GLN A 144 0.19 -26.50 18.81
C GLN A 144 -0.92 -26.03 17.85
N SER A 145 -2.15 -26.53 17.96
CA SER A 145 -3.26 -26.14 17.08
C SER A 145 -3.68 -24.69 17.32
N LEU A 146 -3.92 -24.31 18.59
CA LEU A 146 -4.18 -22.91 19.00
C LEU A 146 -3.05 -21.95 18.59
N TRP A 147 -1.80 -22.39 18.76
CA TRP A 147 -0.62 -21.60 18.36
C TRP A 147 -0.58 -21.39 16.85
N SER A 148 -0.82 -22.44 16.05
CA SER A 148 -0.82 -22.35 14.59
C SER A 148 -1.89 -21.39 14.04
N VAL A 149 -3.12 -21.44 14.58
CA VAL A 149 -4.21 -20.53 14.22
C VAL A 149 -3.87 -19.10 14.63
N THR A 150 -3.33 -18.91 15.84
CA THR A 150 -2.92 -17.58 16.33
C THR A 150 -1.84 -16.97 15.45
N GLN A 151 -0.84 -17.76 15.06
CA GLN A 151 0.22 -17.32 14.17
C GLN A 151 -0.32 -16.98 12.77
N ARG A 152 -1.26 -17.78 12.23
CA ARG A 152 -1.92 -17.51 10.95
C ARG A 152 -2.69 -16.18 10.96
N ARG A 153 -3.41 -15.90 12.05
CA ARG A 153 -4.09 -14.61 12.26
C ARG A 153 -3.09 -13.46 12.34
N LEU A 154 -1.98 -13.66 13.04
CA LEU A 154 -0.90 -12.67 13.17
C LEU A 154 -0.32 -12.31 11.80
N ASP A 155 0.01 -13.31 10.99
CA ASP A 155 0.56 -13.15 9.65
C ASP A 155 -0.44 -12.43 8.73
N TYR A 156 -1.72 -12.79 8.80
CA TYR A 156 -2.79 -12.12 8.07
C TYR A 156 -2.88 -10.62 8.43
N TYR A 157 -2.89 -10.28 9.72
CA TYR A 157 -2.91 -8.88 10.17
C TYR A 157 -1.63 -8.13 9.80
N HIS A 158 -0.47 -8.79 9.89
CA HIS A 158 0.80 -8.20 9.47
C HIS A 158 0.81 -7.86 7.99
N GLN A 159 0.27 -8.74 7.14
CA GLN A 159 0.14 -8.51 5.71
C GLN A 159 -0.81 -7.33 5.39
N ILE A 160 -1.92 -7.21 6.11
CA ILE A 160 -2.82 -6.04 6.00
C ILE A 160 -2.09 -4.75 6.39
N ALA A 161 -1.39 -4.75 7.52
CA ALA A 161 -0.70 -3.56 8.01
C ALA A 161 0.43 -3.11 7.07
N THR A 162 1.24 -4.05 6.59
CA THR A 162 2.37 -3.77 5.68
C THR A 162 1.91 -3.29 4.31
N SER A 163 0.87 -3.90 3.73
CA SER A 163 0.30 -3.45 2.45
C SER A 163 -0.28 -2.03 2.56
N GLN A 164 -1.00 -1.73 3.63
CA GLN A 164 -1.52 -0.38 3.88
C GLN A 164 -0.40 0.66 4.07
N SER A 165 0.66 0.32 4.80
CA SER A 165 1.80 1.23 5.01
C SER A 165 2.55 1.52 3.71
N ARG A 166 2.79 0.50 2.87
CA ARG A 166 3.44 0.68 1.56
C ARG A 166 2.63 1.61 0.65
N GLN A 167 1.33 1.38 0.57
CA GLN A 167 0.45 2.20 -0.27
C GLN A 167 0.40 3.65 0.21
N SER A 168 0.36 3.82 1.52
CA SER A 168 0.42 5.11 2.19
C SER A 168 1.70 5.88 1.85
N PHE A 169 2.86 5.23 1.98
CA PHE A 169 4.14 5.82 1.65
C PHE A 169 4.21 6.28 0.18
N ILE A 170 3.69 5.49 -0.76
CA ILE A 170 3.61 5.87 -2.17
C ILE A 170 2.74 7.11 -2.36
N TYR A 171 1.57 7.20 -1.73
CA TYR A 171 0.73 8.39 -1.81
C TYR A 171 1.42 9.61 -1.19
N GLY A 172 2.17 9.44 -0.10
CA GLY A 172 2.99 10.49 0.49
C GLY A 172 4.06 11.00 -0.47
N GLN A 173 4.80 10.11 -1.14
CA GLN A 173 5.80 10.48 -2.15
C GLN A 173 5.16 11.22 -3.34
N VAL A 174 4.00 10.75 -3.81
CA VAL A 174 3.26 11.39 -4.91
C VAL A 174 2.79 12.78 -4.51
N ALA A 175 2.23 12.95 -3.31
CA ALA A 175 1.80 14.25 -2.80
C ALA A 175 2.97 15.22 -2.65
N ALA A 176 4.11 14.75 -2.11
CA ALA A 176 5.32 15.55 -1.99
C ALA A 176 5.87 15.97 -3.36
N GLY A 177 5.92 15.04 -4.32
CA GLY A 177 6.35 15.33 -5.69
C GLY A 177 5.42 16.32 -6.40
N LEU A 178 4.10 16.18 -6.24
CA LEU A 178 3.12 17.11 -6.79
C LEU A 178 3.25 18.52 -6.17
N GLY A 179 3.43 18.58 -4.84
CA GLY A 179 3.68 19.83 -4.14
C GLY A 179 4.94 20.54 -4.64
N LEU A 180 6.05 19.80 -4.81
CA LEU A 180 7.29 20.34 -5.38
C LEU A 180 7.09 20.86 -6.81
N ALA A 181 6.37 20.12 -7.65
CA ALA A 181 6.09 20.53 -9.02
C ALA A 181 5.31 21.86 -9.09
N ILE A 182 4.32 22.04 -8.21
CA ILE A 182 3.56 23.30 -8.11
C ILE A 182 4.48 24.46 -7.69
N VAL A 183 5.36 24.25 -6.71
CA VAL A 183 6.31 25.28 -6.26
C VAL A 183 7.25 25.70 -7.38
N LEU A 184 7.81 24.73 -8.12
CA LEU A 184 8.68 25.01 -9.26
C LEU A 184 7.93 25.78 -10.36
N LEU A 185 6.67 25.42 -10.64
CA LEU A 185 5.83 26.15 -11.59
C LEU A 185 5.62 27.59 -11.16
N CYS A 186 5.24 27.83 -9.90
CA CYS A 186 5.06 29.19 -9.37
C CYS A 186 6.37 30.00 -9.41
N ALA A 187 7.52 29.38 -9.12
CA ALA A 187 8.82 30.04 -9.18
C ALA A 187 9.18 30.47 -10.62
N VAL A 188 8.92 29.63 -11.62
CA VAL A 188 9.12 29.97 -13.03
C VAL A 188 8.21 31.12 -13.46
N LEU A 189 6.93 31.08 -13.07
CA LEU A 189 5.97 32.16 -13.35
C LEU A 189 6.38 33.47 -12.66
N ALA A 190 6.85 33.42 -11.42
CA ALA A 190 7.30 34.58 -10.66
C ALA A 190 8.56 35.22 -11.26
N ALA A 191 9.48 34.40 -11.77
CA ALA A 191 10.71 34.85 -12.43
C ALA A 191 10.44 35.44 -13.82
N ALA A 192 9.39 34.98 -14.49
CA ALA A 192 8.97 35.49 -15.80
C ALA A 192 8.00 36.67 -15.71
N ALA A 193 7.68 37.20 -14.52
CA ALA A 193 6.72 38.28 -14.34
C ALA A 193 7.39 39.67 -14.34
N ASP A 194 6.94 40.58 -15.20
CA ASP A 194 7.50 41.93 -15.33
C ASP A 194 7.00 42.91 -14.27
N SER A 195 5.95 42.55 -13.53
CA SER A 195 5.43 43.38 -12.45
C SER A 195 5.77 42.81 -11.08
N THR A 196 6.24 43.68 -10.19
CA THR A 196 6.51 43.35 -8.80
C THR A 196 5.27 42.77 -8.11
N ALA A 197 4.08 43.28 -8.45
CA ALA A 197 2.81 42.79 -7.89
C ALA A 197 2.50 41.35 -8.30
N ALA A 198 2.73 40.97 -9.56
CA ALA A 198 2.51 39.61 -10.05
C ALA A 198 3.55 38.63 -9.51
N SER A 199 4.82 39.06 -9.43
CA SER A 199 5.90 38.26 -8.84
C SER A 199 5.67 38.00 -7.34
N VAL A 200 5.28 39.02 -6.57
CA VAL A 200 4.95 38.87 -5.14
C VAL A 200 3.73 37.96 -4.95
N SER A 201 2.68 38.13 -5.76
CA SER A 201 1.46 37.31 -5.62
C SER A 201 1.70 35.83 -5.94
N SER A 202 2.47 35.55 -7.00
CA SER A 202 2.84 34.18 -7.38
C SER A 202 3.79 33.53 -6.36
N ALA A 203 4.73 34.30 -5.80
CA ALA A 203 5.60 33.85 -4.72
C ALA A 203 4.80 33.49 -3.45
N LEU A 204 3.83 34.34 -3.06
CA LEU A 204 2.96 34.07 -1.91
C LEU A 204 2.08 32.82 -2.13
N LEU A 205 1.52 32.66 -3.33
CA LEU A 205 0.72 31.48 -3.66
C LEU A 205 1.58 30.20 -3.66
N GLY A 206 2.78 30.26 -4.23
CA GLY A 206 3.76 29.18 -4.19
C GLY A 206 4.16 28.81 -2.77
N ALA A 207 4.45 29.79 -1.91
CA ALA A 207 4.79 29.58 -0.51
C ALA A 207 3.63 28.96 0.29
N ALA A 208 2.40 29.45 0.09
CA ALA A 208 1.21 28.89 0.73
C ALA A 208 0.95 27.43 0.29
N GLY A 209 1.08 27.15 -1.01
CA GLY A 209 0.96 25.79 -1.55
C GLY A 209 2.04 24.85 -1.02
N ALA A 210 3.29 25.30 -0.97
CA ALA A 210 4.40 24.56 -0.38
C ALA A 210 4.15 24.23 1.09
N GLY A 211 3.71 25.22 1.87
CA GLY A 211 3.40 25.08 3.29
C GLY A 211 2.27 24.07 3.53
N LEU A 212 1.20 24.13 2.73
CA LEU A 212 0.09 23.17 2.82
C LEU A 212 0.55 21.74 2.46
N ALA A 213 1.31 21.58 1.38
CA ALA A 213 1.85 20.28 0.98
C ALA A 213 2.78 19.71 2.06
N GLY A 214 3.66 20.54 2.64
CA GLY A 214 4.53 20.16 3.74
C GLY A 214 3.76 19.76 4.99
N TYR A 215 2.71 20.50 5.36
CA TYR A 215 1.84 20.19 6.49
C TYR A 215 1.10 18.85 6.31
N ILE A 216 0.54 18.61 5.13
CA ILE A 216 -0.13 17.32 4.80
C ILE A 216 0.90 16.18 4.89
N GLY A 217 2.08 16.36 4.29
CA GLY A 217 3.15 15.35 4.33
C GLY A 217 3.61 15.03 5.76
N ALA A 218 3.85 16.05 6.58
CA ALA A 218 4.26 15.90 7.98
C ALA A 218 3.19 15.19 8.82
N THR A 219 1.93 15.57 8.65
CA THR A 219 0.80 14.96 9.36
C THR A 219 0.66 13.49 8.98
N PHE A 220 0.80 13.18 7.70
CA PHE A 220 0.75 11.82 7.20
C PHE A 220 1.88 10.95 7.74
N MET A 221 3.13 11.44 7.72
CA MET A 221 4.27 10.73 8.30
C MET A 221 4.09 10.49 9.80
N ARG A 222 3.59 11.48 10.55
CA ARG A 222 3.33 11.32 11.98
C ARG A 222 2.22 10.31 12.26
N SER A 223 1.16 10.30 11.47
CA SER A 223 0.10 9.29 11.59
C SER A 223 0.62 7.88 11.31
N GLN A 224 1.54 7.71 10.36
CA GLN A 224 2.19 6.43 10.05
C GLN A 224 3.08 5.96 11.20
N ASP A 225 3.86 6.87 11.78
CA ASP A 225 4.74 6.54 12.91
C ASP A 225 3.94 6.07 14.13
N ILE A 226 2.85 6.77 14.47
CA ILE A 226 1.94 6.37 15.55
C ILE A 226 1.32 5.00 15.26
N ALA A 227 0.84 4.75 14.04
CA ALA A 227 0.27 3.46 13.66
C ALA A 227 1.31 2.33 13.75
N ALA A 228 2.55 2.57 13.32
CA ALA A 228 3.64 1.61 13.40
C ALA A 228 4.03 1.30 14.86
N GLN A 229 4.04 2.30 15.74
CA GLN A 229 4.27 2.12 17.17
C GLN A 229 3.16 1.29 17.82
N GLN A 230 1.90 1.57 17.52
CA GLN A 230 0.77 0.77 18.00
C GLN A 230 0.83 -0.68 17.51
N LEU A 231 1.19 -0.89 16.25
CA LEU A 231 1.38 -2.21 15.68
C LEU A 231 2.51 -2.98 16.39
N ARG A 232 3.64 -2.30 16.68
CA ARG A 232 4.77 -2.88 17.40
C ARG A 232 4.37 -3.26 18.83
N ALA A 233 3.62 -2.40 19.52
CA ALA A 233 3.08 -2.69 20.85
C ALA A 233 2.12 -3.88 20.82
N TYR A 234 1.23 -3.94 19.82
CA TYR A 234 0.32 -5.07 19.63
C TYR A 234 1.09 -6.38 19.43
N PHE A 235 2.20 -6.39 18.69
CA PHE A 235 3.02 -7.59 18.48
C PHE A 235 3.95 -7.95 19.65
N SER A 236 4.24 -7.04 20.58
CA SER A 236 5.00 -7.40 21.78
C SER A 236 4.21 -8.30 22.74
N GLN A 237 2.88 -8.17 22.77
CA GLN A 237 2.03 -8.90 23.72
C GLN A 237 1.95 -10.43 23.42
N PRO A 238 1.78 -10.90 22.16
CA PRO A 238 1.85 -12.33 21.83
C PRO A 238 3.22 -12.97 22.11
N LEU A 239 4.31 -12.21 21.97
CA LEU A 239 5.65 -12.72 22.27
C LEU A 239 5.79 -13.04 23.76
N GLU A 240 5.23 -12.19 24.62
CA GLU A 240 5.20 -12.43 26.06
C GLU A 240 4.40 -13.70 26.40
N PHE A 241 3.24 -13.87 25.77
CA PHE A 241 2.44 -15.09 25.89
C PHE A 241 3.22 -16.34 25.46
N SER A 242 3.92 -16.28 24.31
CA SER A 242 4.75 -17.39 23.82
C SER A 242 5.87 -17.78 24.80
N ARG A 243 6.45 -16.80 25.52
CA ARG A 243 7.46 -17.05 26.55
C ARG A 243 6.87 -17.75 27.76
N PHE A 244 5.67 -17.36 28.20
CA PHE A 244 4.98 -18.04 29.30
C PHE A 244 4.61 -19.48 28.96
N LEU A 245 4.19 -19.72 27.72
CA LEU A 245 3.85 -21.06 27.24
C LEU A 245 5.09 -21.95 27.07
N ALA A 246 6.20 -21.38 26.60
CA ALA A 246 7.48 -22.08 26.57
C ALA A 246 7.95 -22.43 27.99
N ALA A 247 7.76 -21.53 28.95
CA ALA A 247 8.07 -21.77 30.35
C ALA A 247 7.17 -22.85 30.98
N GLU A 248 5.87 -22.85 30.70
CA GLU A 248 4.94 -23.91 31.12
C GLU A 248 5.38 -25.28 30.60
N ARG A 249 5.76 -25.37 29.32
CA ARG A 249 6.29 -26.61 28.74
C ARG A 249 7.58 -27.08 29.40
N LEU A 250 8.51 -26.17 29.65
CA LEU A 250 9.74 -26.50 30.37
C LEU A 250 9.43 -27.01 31.78
N LEU A 251 8.48 -26.40 32.50
CA LEU A 251 8.03 -26.89 33.80
C LEU A 251 7.41 -28.29 33.72
N SER A 252 6.60 -28.56 32.69
CA SER A 252 5.99 -29.89 32.48
C SER A 252 7.02 -30.98 32.20
N SER A 253 8.22 -30.62 31.72
CA SER A 253 9.32 -31.56 31.45
C SER A 253 10.19 -31.89 32.68
N ILE A 254 9.97 -31.25 33.83
CA ILE A 254 10.72 -31.51 35.06
C ILE A 254 10.05 -32.66 35.81
N ASP A 255 10.67 -33.85 35.85
CA ASP A 255 10.08 -35.03 36.51
C ASP A 255 9.99 -34.90 38.03
N ASP A 256 10.95 -34.22 38.68
CA ASP A 256 10.94 -34.00 40.13
C ASP A 256 9.89 -32.96 40.54
N ALA A 257 8.92 -33.39 41.35
CA ALA A 257 7.82 -32.55 41.81
C ALA A 257 8.31 -31.35 42.65
N SER A 258 9.34 -31.54 43.48
CA SER A 258 9.86 -30.49 44.36
C SER A 258 10.58 -29.38 43.56
N ALA A 259 11.41 -29.78 42.58
CA ALA A 259 12.05 -28.86 41.66
C ALA A 259 11.04 -28.13 40.77
N ARG A 260 9.98 -28.81 40.32
CA ARG A 260 8.91 -28.22 39.50
C ARG A 260 8.14 -27.14 40.27
N GLU A 261 7.79 -27.40 41.53
CA GLU A 261 7.12 -26.43 42.38
C GLU A 261 8.00 -25.18 42.61
N ALA A 262 9.27 -25.37 42.95
CA ALA A 262 10.23 -24.28 43.12
C ALA A 262 10.39 -23.43 41.84
N ALA A 263 10.49 -24.08 40.67
CA ALA A 263 10.59 -23.41 39.38
C ALA A 263 9.28 -22.68 39.00
N THR A 264 8.12 -23.23 39.36
CA THR A 264 6.81 -22.59 39.14
C THR A 264 6.69 -21.30 39.96
N VAL A 265 7.09 -21.33 41.24
CA VAL A 265 7.09 -20.14 42.10
C VAL A 265 8.02 -19.05 41.53
N GLN A 266 9.21 -19.44 41.05
CA GLN A 266 10.12 -18.49 40.40
C GLN A 266 9.54 -17.88 39.12
N LEU A 267 8.85 -18.69 38.29
CA LEU A 267 8.19 -18.19 37.09
C LEU A 267 7.08 -17.19 37.43
N VAL A 268 6.20 -17.51 38.39
CA VAL A 268 5.13 -16.61 38.82
C VAL A 268 5.69 -15.31 39.39
N ALA A 269 6.77 -15.38 40.19
CA ALA A 269 7.45 -14.20 40.70
C ALA A 269 8.07 -13.34 39.57
N ALA A 270 8.65 -13.97 38.55
CA ALA A 270 9.20 -13.27 37.39
C ALA A 270 8.10 -12.61 36.54
N ILE A 271 6.94 -13.25 36.38
CA ILE A 271 5.77 -12.66 35.70
C ILE A 271 5.27 -11.44 36.47
N ALA A 272 5.08 -11.57 37.78
CA ALA A 272 4.64 -10.47 38.63
C ALA A 272 5.60 -9.27 38.57
N ALA A 273 6.92 -9.51 38.53
CA ALA A 273 7.93 -8.48 38.40
C ALA A 273 8.07 -7.89 36.98
N GLY A 274 7.72 -8.65 35.93
CA GLY A 274 7.77 -8.20 34.53
C GLY A 274 6.62 -7.28 34.13
N THR A 275 5.44 -7.42 34.77
CA THR A 275 4.26 -6.58 34.50
C THR A 275 4.37 -5.13 35.00
N SER A 276 5.35 -4.82 35.86
CA SER A 276 5.72 -3.44 36.20
C SER A 276 6.63 -2.83 35.13
N SER A 277 6.08 -2.58 33.94
CA SER A 277 6.82 -1.81 32.93
C SER A 277 6.90 -0.33 33.37
N PRO A 278 8.06 0.34 33.21
CA PRO A 278 8.20 1.77 33.53
C PRO A 278 7.23 2.58 32.68
N THR A 279 6.39 3.36 33.34
CA THR A 279 5.65 4.46 32.73
C THR A 279 6.64 5.60 32.47
N ASP A 280 7.09 5.74 31.23
CA ASP A 280 7.68 6.98 30.72
C ASP A 280 6.61 7.90 30.13
#